data_AF-A0A182IYS8-F1
#
_entry.id   AF-A0A182IYS8-F1
#
_cell.length_a   1.000
_cell.length_b   1.000
_cell.length_c   1.000
_cell.angle_alpha   90.00
_cell.angle_beta   90.00
_cell.angle_gamma   90.00
#
_symmetry.space_group_name_H-M   'P 1'
#
loop_
_entity.id
_entity.type
_entity.pdbx_description
1 polymer ?
#
loop_
_entity_poly.entity_id
_entity_poly.type
_entity_poly.pdbx_seq_one_letter_code
_entity_poly.pdbx_strand_id
1 'polypeptide(L)'
;MRRCLVIAIFALLHWTGAHGRWMRPGEILQDPRSMEVEDDAGQHSEVILFEGRKLMLTFEDRTNRRVAFTRWYHNGLPISERTRRGCYVTFDKMVCSEVARQDEGRYELWGSDRTGQRYLIQSANVRVIPQPMQPPVSEPVARVMAEVEPVPAPTPRYHDDCFCSGVTSRCRMANNLYRMQIPFNLSNAEPVDYLTPTARREEQHVAIPGTVWGGNLITAYGGYLRLPVTNECYRDRSEPCMVLVDKYGQAIGYYLSPLHDQRELSVLMKEASWRLLKTPGESESEPSPRTTQQLDKFTFMFVLSNIETAYVRGRYGSFENTVLTIDLATPYDKGLGTVRTVEECFCHEGYAGLSCERCDSGYRRFTEVINSNGVCISNQDLWHFMKQKYNV
;
A
#
# COMPACT_ATOMS: atom_id res chain seq x y z
N MET A 1 -66.33 -39.56 21.47
CA MET A 1 -65.91 -40.87 22.04
C MET A 1 -64.43 -40.79 22.39
N ARG A 2 -64.11 -40.67 23.69
CA ARG A 2 -63.18 -41.50 24.50
C ARG A 2 -61.78 -41.69 23.88
N ARG A 3 -60.74 -40.94 24.30
CA ARG A 3 -59.79 -41.14 25.44
C ARG A 3 -58.99 -42.46 25.40
N CYS A 4 -57.65 -42.35 25.41
CA CYS A 4 -56.61 -43.11 26.14
C CYS A 4 -55.25 -42.43 25.80
N LEU A 5 -54.41 -41.85 26.67
CA LEU A 5 -53.74 -42.26 27.93
C LEU A 5 -52.93 -43.56 27.72
N VAL A 6 -51.60 -43.63 27.86
CA VAL A 6 -50.84 -43.78 29.13
C VAL A 6 -49.30 -43.93 28.86
N ILE A 7 -48.45 -43.19 29.61
CA ILE A 7 -47.24 -43.56 30.42
C ILE A 7 -46.23 -44.59 29.82
N ALA A 8 -44.96 -44.29 29.53
CA ALA A 8 -43.72 -44.04 30.33
C ALA A 8 -42.90 -45.29 30.80
N ILE A 9 -41.55 -45.17 30.61
CA ILE A 9 -40.41 -45.63 31.45
C ILE A 9 -39.75 -47.04 31.23
N PHE A 10 -38.47 -46.94 30.81
CA PHE A 10 -37.20 -47.63 31.15
C PHE A 10 -37.03 -49.17 31.34
N ALA A 11 -36.06 -49.65 30.54
CA ALA A 11 -34.84 -50.41 30.84
C ALA A 11 -34.88 -51.86 31.37
N LEU A 12 -34.04 -52.70 30.75
CA LEU A 12 -33.07 -53.57 31.44
C LEU A 12 -31.96 -54.05 30.48
N LEU A 13 -30.73 -53.96 30.97
CA LEU A 13 -29.45 -54.38 30.38
C LEU A 13 -29.13 -55.84 30.76
N HIS A 14 -28.38 -56.55 29.91
CA HIS A 14 -27.37 -57.57 30.28
C HIS A 14 -26.34 -57.66 29.12
N TRP A 15 -25.05 -57.34 29.35
CA TRP A 15 -23.92 -58.25 29.69
C TRP A 15 -23.60 -59.23 28.53
N THR A 16 -22.39 -59.48 28.00
CA THR A 16 -20.94 -59.22 28.25
C THR A 16 -20.25 -59.73 26.96
N GLY A 17 -19.23 -59.11 26.36
CA GLY A 17 -17.83 -59.15 26.78
C GLY A 17 -16.92 -59.68 25.67
N ALA A 18 -15.64 -59.27 25.72
CA ALA A 18 -14.44 -59.83 25.08
C ALA A 18 -13.98 -59.31 23.70
N HIS A 19 -12.66 -59.04 23.69
CA HIS A 19 -11.82 -58.33 22.75
C HIS A 19 -11.51 -59.04 21.42
N GLY A 20 -11.22 -58.22 20.40
CA GLY A 20 -10.21 -58.49 19.37
C GLY A 20 -10.70 -58.33 17.93
N ARG A 21 -10.22 -57.30 17.21
CA ARG A 21 -10.11 -57.38 15.75
C ARG A 21 -9.21 -56.32 15.12
N TRP A 22 -8.25 -56.79 14.33
CA TRP A 22 -7.69 -56.06 13.19
C TRP A 22 -8.30 -56.65 11.90
N MET A 23 -8.80 -55.78 11.02
CA MET A 23 -8.62 -55.72 9.55
C MET A 23 -9.78 -54.96 8.86
N ARG A 24 -9.38 -54.08 7.92
CA ARG A 24 -10.16 -53.23 6.97
C ARG A 24 -10.68 -54.08 5.78
N PRO A 25 -11.28 -53.58 4.65
CA PRO A 25 -11.63 -52.20 4.22
C PRO A 25 -12.99 -51.98 3.46
N GLY A 26 -13.38 -50.70 3.26
CA GLY A 26 -14.37 -50.19 2.26
C GLY A 26 -15.86 -50.39 2.62
N GLU A 27 -16.83 -49.50 2.43
CA GLU A 27 -16.98 -48.22 1.72
C GLU A 27 -18.06 -47.34 2.43
N ILE A 28 -17.78 -46.04 2.45
CA ILE A 28 -18.67 -44.88 2.21
C ILE A 28 -20.07 -44.86 2.86
N LEU A 29 -20.22 -44.02 3.90
CA LEU A 29 -21.38 -43.13 4.04
C LEU A 29 -20.86 -41.72 4.40
N GLN A 30 -21.29 -40.73 3.64
CA GLN A 30 -20.90 -39.32 3.74
C GLN A 30 -21.46 -38.69 5.03
N ASP A 31 -20.57 -38.03 5.79
CA ASP A 31 -20.85 -37.25 7.00
C ASP A 31 -20.67 -35.74 6.65
N PRO A 32 -21.55 -34.82 7.10
CA PRO A 32 -21.68 -33.50 6.52
C PRO A 32 -20.60 -32.55 7.06
N ARG A 33 -19.70 -32.10 6.19
CA ARG A 33 -18.91 -30.89 6.41
C ARG A 33 -19.69 -29.68 5.91
N SER A 34 -19.81 -28.65 6.75
CA SER A 34 -19.32 -27.29 6.47
C SER A 34 -19.92 -26.30 7.47
N MET A 35 -19.13 -25.93 8.47
CA MET A 35 -19.19 -24.57 9.01
C MET A 35 -17.75 -24.07 8.97
N GLU A 36 -17.32 -23.77 7.75
CA GLU A 36 -16.14 -22.94 7.52
C GLU A 36 -16.49 -21.57 8.12
N VAL A 37 -15.80 -21.21 9.20
CA VAL A 37 -15.71 -19.81 9.61
C VAL A 37 -14.89 -19.15 8.52
N GLU A 38 -15.56 -18.42 7.61
CA GLU A 38 -14.90 -17.48 6.71
C GLU A 38 -14.14 -16.47 7.58
N ASP A 39 -12.84 -16.72 7.73
CA ASP A 39 -11.85 -15.78 8.23
C ASP A 39 -11.65 -14.71 7.15
N ASP A 40 -12.65 -13.83 7.01
CA ASP A 40 -12.55 -12.64 6.18
C ASP A 40 -11.69 -11.64 6.98
N ALA A 41 -10.37 -11.81 6.86
CA ALA A 41 -9.35 -11.09 7.59
C ALA A 41 -9.52 -9.57 7.40
N GLY A 42 -10.20 -8.93 8.34
CA GLY A 42 -10.13 -7.48 8.52
C GLY A 42 -8.67 -7.07 8.61
N GLN A 43 -8.28 -6.07 7.83
CA GLN A 43 -6.89 -5.63 7.70
C GLN A 43 -6.31 -5.30 9.09
N HIS A 44 -5.44 -6.18 9.63
CA HIS A 44 -4.73 -5.97 10.88
C HIS A 44 -3.50 -5.09 10.62
N SER A 45 -3.53 -3.83 11.04
CA SER A 45 -2.42 -2.88 10.84
C SER A 45 -1.75 -2.49 12.16
N GLU A 46 -0.42 -2.37 12.17
CA GLU A 46 0.31 -1.79 13.30
C GLU A 46 0.53 -0.29 13.05
N VAL A 47 0.20 0.56 14.02
CA VAL A 47 0.29 2.01 13.94
C VAL A 47 1.14 2.51 15.11
N ILE A 48 2.30 3.08 14.83
CA ILE A 48 3.21 3.62 15.86
C ILE A 48 3.23 5.14 15.74
N LEU A 49 2.87 5.82 16.83
CA LEU A 49 2.77 7.29 16.92
C LEU A 49 3.51 7.80 18.16
N PHE A 50 3.93 9.07 18.14
CA PHE A 50 4.44 9.74 19.33
C PHE A 50 3.31 10.40 20.14
N GLU A 51 3.50 10.54 21.45
CA GLU A 51 2.61 11.34 22.31
C GLU A 51 2.40 12.75 21.73
N GLY A 52 1.17 13.27 21.81
CA GLY A 52 0.75 14.57 21.28
C GLY A 52 0.46 14.61 19.77
N ARG A 53 0.57 13.49 19.05
CA ARG A 53 0.30 13.43 17.60
C ARG A 53 -1.16 13.08 17.29
N LYS A 54 -1.61 13.47 16.10
CA LYS A 54 -2.95 13.13 15.60
C LYS A 54 -2.99 11.68 15.13
N LEU A 55 -3.96 10.91 15.64
CA LEU A 55 -4.32 9.58 15.11
C LEU A 55 -5.55 9.75 14.23
N MET A 56 -5.51 9.18 13.03
CA MET A 56 -6.66 9.15 12.13
C MET A 56 -6.74 7.77 11.49
N LEU A 57 -7.77 7.00 11.84
CA LEU A 57 -8.07 5.72 11.21
C LEU A 57 -9.25 5.94 10.27
N THR A 58 -9.01 5.80 8.97
CA THR A 58 -10.05 5.89 7.94
C THR A 58 -10.33 4.52 7.36
N PHE A 59 -11.60 4.24 7.16
CA PHE A 59 -12.07 3.08 6.45
C PHE A 59 -12.47 3.47 5.03
N GLU A 60 -12.01 2.67 4.07
CA GLU A 60 -12.55 2.62 2.72
C GLU A 60 -13.30 1.30 2.60
N ASP A 61 -14.60 1.35 2.31
CA ASP A 61 -15.41 0.14 2.16
C ASP A 61 -14.91 -0.70 1.02
N ARG A 62 -14.25 -1.81 1.27
CA ARG A 62 -13.86 -2.78 0.23
C ARG A 62 -14.81 -3.96 0.16
N THR A 63 -15.81 -4.00 1.04
CA THR A 63 -16.77 -5.09 1.10
C THR A 63 -17.91 -4.77 0.14
N ASN A 64 -18.31 -5.71 -0.70
CA ASN A 64 -19.53 -5.55 -1.52
C ASN A 64 -20.81 -5.68 -0.66
N ARG A 65 -20.67 -5.63 0.67
CA ARG A 65 -21.74 -5.76 1.66
C ARG A 65 -22.22 -4.36 2.02
N ARG A 66 -23.52 -4.07 1.83
CA ARG A 66 -24.10 -2.79 2.23
C ARG A 66 -24.03 -2.64 3.75
N VAL A 67 -22.98 -1.98 4.25
CA VAL A 67 -22.84 -1.65 5.68
C VAL A 67 -23.98 -0.72 6.08
N ALA A 68 -24.86 -1.17 6.98
CA ALA A 68 -25.98 -0.36 7.45
C ALA A 68 -25.55 0.54 8.62
N PHE A 69 -24.70 0.02 9.51
CA PHE A 69 -24.22 0.73 10.69
C PHE A 69 -22.77 0.38 10.97
N THR A 70 -21.97 1.37 11.37
CA THR A 70 -20.60 1.19 11.82
C THR A 70 -20.45 1.63 13.28
N ARG A 71 -19.53 1.00 14.00
CA ARG A 71 -19.16 1.42 15.35
C ARG A 71 -17.69 1.15 15.62
N TRP A 72 -17.00 2.17 16.13
CA TRP A 72 -15.61 2.10 16.55
C TRP A 72 -15.48 1.60 17.99
N TYR A 73 -14.44 0.82 18.23
CA TYR A 73 -14.05 0.29 19.54
C TYR A 73 -12.55 0.53 19.77
N HIS A 74 -12.17 0.71 21.03
CA HIS A 74 -10.77 0.65 21.46
C HIS A 74 -10.71 -0.26 22.69
N ASN A 75 -9.88 -1.31 22.61
CA ASN A 75 -9.75 -2.36 23.62
C ASN A 75 -11.12 -2.99 23.96
N GLY A 76 -11.95 -3.19 22.94
CA GLY A 76 -13.30 -3.76 23.08
C GLY A 76 -14.37 -2.81 23.61
N LEU A 77 -14.04 -1.57 23.95
CA LEU A 77 -15.00 -0.57 24.45
C LEU A 77 -15.42 0.39 23.34
N PRO A 78 -16.73 0.68 23.16
CA PRO A 78 -17.20 1.56 22.11
C PRO A 78 -16.68 2.99 22.31
N ILE A 79 -16.16 3.59 21.25
CA ILE A 79 -15.71 4.99 21.25
C ILE A 79 -16.92 5.87 20.99
N SER A 80 -17.46 6.50 22.04
CA SER A 80 -18.48 7.55 21.92
C SER A 80 -17.87 8.95 22.05
N GLU A 81 -18.55 9.95 21.50
CA GLU A 81 -18.21 11.39 21.67
C GLU A 81 -18.06 11.80 23.15
N ARG A 82 -18.65 11.05 24.08
CA ARG A 82 -18.62 11.35 25.53
C ARG A 82 -17.55 10.58 26.31
N THR A 83 -16.91 9.56 25.71
CA THR A 83 -16.04 8.61 26.44
C THR A 83 -14.54 8.82 26.24
N ARG A 84 -14.09 9.56 25.21
CA ARG A 84 -12.67 9.93 25.06
C ARG A 84 -12.48 11.39 24.67
N ARG A 85 -11.81 12.15 25.54
CA ARG A 85 -11.45 13.56 25.32
C ARG A 85 -10.53 13.66 24.08
N GLY A 86 -10.88 14.50 23.11
CA GLY A 86 -10.04 14.76 21.93
C GLY A 86 -10.19 13.79 20.76
N CYS A 87 -10.96 12.69 20.92
CA CYS A 87 -11.29 11.76 19.85
C CYS A 87 -12.75 11.93 19.39
N TYR A 88 -12.98 11.95 18.09
CA TYR A 88 -14.31 11.91 17.50
C TYR A 88 -14.39 10.83 16.42
N VAL A 89 -15.60 10.34 16.19
CA VAL A 89 -15.89 9.27 15.24
C VAL A 89 -16.97 9.74 14.26
N THR A 90 -16.78 9.43 12.97
CA THR A 90 -17.82 9.49 11.95
C THR A 90 -18.10 8.06 11.47
N PHE A 91 -18.99 7.92 10.49
CA PHE A 91 -19.33 6.62 9.91
C PHE A 91 -18.12 5.86 9.33
N ASP A 92 -17.20 6.61 8.73
CA ASP A 92 -16.08 6.15 7.91
C ASP A 92 -14.70 6.36 8.55
N LYS A 93 -14.59 7.18 9.61
CA LYS A 93 -13.29 7.46 10.23
C LYS A 93 -13.37 7.74 11.71
N MET A 94 -12.25 7.53 12.38
CA MET A 94 -12.01 7.94 13.75
C MET A 94 -10.78 8.82 13.81
N VAL A 95 -10.85 9.92 14.56
CA VAL A 95 -9.79 10.90 14.67
C VAL A 95 -9.58 11.27 16.14
N CYS A 96 -8.37 11.07 16.65
CA CYS A 96 -7.90 11.65 17.91
C CYS A 96 -6.95 12.80 17.62
N SER A 97 -7.26 13.98 18.14
CA SER A 97 -6.52 15.22 17.87
C SER A 97 -5.09 15.18 18.41
N GLU A 98 -4.93 14.61 19.61
CA GLU A 98 -3.65 14.38 20.29
C GLU A 98 -3.74 13.05 21.03
N VAL A 99 -2.85 12.10 20.73
CA VAL A 99 -2.78 10.81 21.42
C VAL A 99 -1.83 10.86 22.61
N ALA A 100 -2.21 10.23 23.71
CA ALA A 100 -1.36 10.00 24.88
C ALA A 100 -1.12 8.49 25.05
N ARG A 101 -0.26 8.09 26.01
CA ARG A 101 -0.02 6.66 26.29
C ARG A 101 -1.29 5.87 26.58
N GLN A 102 -2.30 6.49 27.20
CA GLN A 102 -3.57 5.82 27.46
C GLN A 102 -4.39 5.52 26.19
N ASP A 103 -4.00 6.08 25.05
CA ASP A 103 -4.64 5.84 23.75
C ASP A 103 -3.97 4.67 22.99
N GLU A 104 -2.95 4.03 23.56
CA GLU A 104 -2.38 2.77 23.08
C GLU A 104 -3.36 1.60 23.27
N GLY A 105 -3.45 0.75 22.24
CA GLY A 105 -4.28 -0.44 22.25
C GLY A 105 -4.87 -0.78 20.90
N ARG A 106 -5.79 -1.75 20.90
CA ARG A 106 -6.43 -2.29 19.70
C ARG A 106 -7.67 -1.50 19.37
N TYR A 107 -7.68 -0.86 18.21
CA TYR A 107 -8.82 -0.15 17.64
C TYR A 107 -9.51 -1.01 16.61
N GLU A 108 -10.84 -1.06 16.66
CA GLU A 108 -11.63 -1.88 15.76
C GLU A 108 -12.82 -1.14 15.21
N LEU A 109 -13.06 -1.27 13.92
CA LEU A 109 -14.30 -0.87 13.29
C LEU A 109 -15.15 -2.12 13.07
N TRP A 110 -16.37 -2.13 13.60
CA TRP A 110 -17.34 -3.19 13.38
C TRP A 110 -18.49 -2.69 12.54
N GLY A 111 -18.84 -3.45 11.51
CA GLY A 111 -19.99 -3.25 10.65
C GLY A 111 -21.18 -4.11 11.06
N SER A 112 -22.38 -3.70 10.65
CA SER A 112 -23.57 -4.55 10.65
C SER A 112 -24.27 -4.42 9.31
N ASP A 113 -24.66 -5.55 8.73
CA ASP A 113 -25.51 -5.56 7.54
C ASP A 113 -26.98 -5.25 7.90
N ARG A 114 -27.87 -5.27 6.91
CA ARG A 114 -29.32 -5.06 7.13
C ARG A 114 -30.01 -6.19 7.89
N THR A 115 -29.38 -7.36 7.99
CA THR A 115 -29.91 -8.52 8.73
C THR A 115 -29.50 -8.50 10.20
N GLY A 116 -28.60 -7.58 10.58
CA GLY A 116 -28.05 -7.46 11.92
C GLY A 116 -26.81 -8.33 12.15
N GLN A 117 -26.31 -9.00 11.11
CA GLN A 117 -25.07 -9.76 11.18
C GLN A 117 -23.89 -8.79 11.32
N ARG A 118 -23.13 -8.96 12.42
CA ARG A 118 -21.95 -8.15 12.73
C ARG A 118 -20.70 -8.78 12.14
N TYR A 119 -19.83 -7.96 11.57
CA TYR A 119 -18.52 -8.38 11.08
C TYR A 119 -17.45 -7.34 11.39
N LEU A 120 -16.22 -7.81 11.62
CA LEU A 120 -15.07 -6.94 11.82
C LEU A 120 -14.72 -6.33 10.45
N ILE A 121 -14.66 -5.02 10.39
CA ILE A 121 -14.29 -4.29 9.18
C ILE A 121 -12.78 -4.04 9.14
N GLN A 122 -12.21 -3.58 10.27
CA GLN A 122 -10.79 -3.25 10.38
C GLN A 122 -10.32 -3.40 11.82
N SER A 123 -9.06 -3.78 11.99
CA SER A 123 -8.38 -3.77 13.29
C SER A 123 -7.01 -3.08 13.18
N ALA A 124 -6.71 -2.16 14.09
CA ALA A 124 -5.40 -1.52 14.16
C ALA A 124 -4.84 -1.61 15.58
N ASN A 125 -3.61 -2.10 15.73
CA ASN A 125 -2.87 -2.03 16.99
C ASN A 125 -2.08 -0.73 17.03
N VAL A 126 -2.52 0.21 17.86
CA VAL A 126 -1.86 1.52 18.02
C VAL A 126 -0.90 1.46 19.19
N ARG A 127 0.38 1.80 18.97
CA ARG A 127 1.40 1.98 20.01
C ARG A 127 1.78 3.44 20.11
N VAL A 128 1.84 3.97 21.34
CA VAL A 128 2.16 5.38 21.59
C VAL A 128 3.49 5.49 22.31
N ILE A 129 4.50 6.00 21.60
CA ILE A 129 5.86 6.16 22.11
C ILE A 129 6.02 7.57 22.70
N PRO A 130 6.68 7.72 23.86
CA PRO A 130 7.03 9.04 24.40
C PRO A 130 7.87 9.79 23.38
N GLN A 131 7.63 11.09 23.20
CA GLN A 131 8.54 11.89 22.39
C GLN A 131 9.95 11.79 22.99
N PRO A 132 10.98 11.44 22.21
CA PRO A 132 12.35 11.53 22.69
C PRO A 132 12.58 12.99 23.06
N MET A 133 13.05 13.25 24.30
CA MET A 133 13.58 14.56 24.66
C MET A 133 14.68 14.87 23.64
N GLN A 134 14.41 15.80 22.73
CA GLN A 134 15.40 16.21 21.76
C GLN A 134 16.56 16.82 22.55
N PRO A 135 17.80 16.32 22.43
CA PRO A 135 18.94 17.03 22.97
C PRO A 135 18.99 18.40 22.29
N PRO A 136 19.38 19.47 23.01
CA PRO A 136 19.50 20.79 22.41
C PRO A 136 20.41 20.70 21.20
N VAL A 137 19.87 21.08 20.04
CA VAL A 137 20.60 21.04 18.77
C VAL A 137 21.76 22.02 18.88
N SER A 138 22.99 21.49 18.89
CA SER A 138 24.21 22.30 18.81
C SER A 138 24.27 23.05 17.48
N GLU A 139 24.80 24.27 17.52
CA GLU A 139 24.59 25.37 16.56
C GLU A 139 25.24 25.35 15.15
N PRO A 140 25.90 24.32 14.58
CA PRO A 140 26.41 24.47 13.20
C PRO A 140 25.40 24.10 12.10
N VAL A 141 24.31 23.36 12.39
CA VAL A 141 23.42 22.80 11.34
C VAL A 141 22.34 23.78 10.87
N ALA A 142 22.05 24.84 11.64
CA ALA A 142 21.02 25.83 11.32
C ALA A 142 21.41 26.77 10.17
N ARG A 143 22.71 26.95 9.88
CA ARG A 143 23.18 27.92 8.87
C ARG A 143 23.03 27.45 7.41
N VAL A 144 22.77 26.16 7.16
CA VAL A 144 22.59 25.63 5.79
C VAL A 144 21.11 25.57 5.37
N MET A 145 20.16 25.74 6.30
CA MET A 145 18.73 25.71 6.01
C MET A 145 18.06 27.09 5.87
N ALA A 146 18.84 28.18 5.97
CA ALA A 146 18.32 29.54 6.09
C ALA A 146 18.29 30.36 4.78
N GLU A 147 18.32 29.73 3.60
CA GLU A 147 18.14 30.41 2.30
C GLU A 147 16.96 29.88 1.47
N VAL A 148 16.03 29.15 2.08
CA VAL A 148 14.75 28.82 1.41
C VAL A 148 13.72 29.86 1.81
N GLU A 149 13.32 30.70 0.85
CA GLU A 149 12.24 31.68 1.03
C GLU A 149 10.99 31.03 1.66
N PRO A 150 10.26 31.76 2.54
CA PRO A 150 9.03 31.25 3.11
C PRO A 150 7.98 31.05 2.01
N VAL A 151 7.54 29.80 1.83
CA VAL A 151 6.45 29.46 0.90
C VAL A 151 5.16 30.18 1.36
N PRO A 152 4.60 31.11 0.57
CA PRO A 152 3.37 31.82 0.93
C PRO A 152 2.21 30.84 1.11
N ALA A 153 1.27 31.18 2.00
CA ALA A 153 0.06 30.41 2.24
C ALA A 153 -0.73 30.22 0.93
N PRO A 154 -1.31 29.02 0.67
CA PRO A 154 -1.90 28.73 -0.62
C PRO A 154 -3.24 29.45 -0.78
N THR A 155 -3.28 30.46 -1.64
CA THR A 155 -4.49 30.78 -2.43
C THR A 155 -4.82 29.54 -3.29
N PRO A 156 -6.10 29.17 -3.50
CA PRO A 156 -6.44 28.00 -4.30
C PRO A 156 -6.17 28.27 -5.79
N ARG A 157 -4.91 28.15 -6.21
CA ARG A 157 -4.53 28.05 -7.62
C ARG A 157 -4.66 26.57 -8.00
N TYR A 158 -5.69 26.24 -8.77
CA TYR A 158 -5.71 24.98 -9.51
C TYR A 158 -4.47 24.94 -10.40
N HIS A 159 -3.75 23.81 -10.39
CA HIS A 159 -2.56 23.62 -11.22
C HIS A 159 -3.00 22.89 -12.50
N ASP A 160 -2.59 23.37 -13.67
CA ASP A 160 -2.98 22.79 -14.95
C ASP A 160 -2.09 21.60 -15.39
N ASP A 161 -1.03 21.29 -14.62
CA ASP A 161 -0.01 20.27 -14.95
C ASP A 161 0.04 19.13 -13.92
N CYS A 162 -1.12 18.70 -13.40
CA CYS A 162 -1.17 17.61 -12.45
C CYS A 162 -1.20 16.22 -13.07
N PHE A 163 -0.63 15.26 -12.37
CA PHE A 163 -0.82 13.85 -12.63
C PHE A 163 -2.07 13.33 -11.91
N CYS A 164 -3.16 13.16 -12.66
CA CYS A 164 -4.40 12.54 -12.18
C CYS A 164 -4.76 11.28 -12.97
N SER A 165 -3.76 10.49 -13.37
CA SER A 165 -3.93 9.23 -14.11
C SER A 165 -4.77 9.33 -15.40
N GLY A 166 -4.86 10.52 -15.98
CA GLY A 166 -5.71 10.82 -17.15
C GLY A 166 -7.21 10.93 -16.85
N VAL A 167 -7.62 10.98 -15.58
CA VAL A 167 -9.04 11.02 -15.14
C VAL A 167 -9.60 12.44 -15.09
N THR A 168 -8.78 13.41 -14.72
CA THR A 168 -9.18 14.81 -14.56
C THR A 168 -7.95 15.70 -14.75
N SER A 169 -8.15 16.96 -15.15
CA SER A 169 -7.11 17.99 -15.07
C SER A 169 -7.22 18.84 -13.81
N ARG A 170 -8.24 18.60 -12.97
CA ARG A 170 -8.49 19.38 -11.77
C ARG A 170 -7.79 18.75 -10.57
N CYS A 171 -6.92 19.52 -9.94
CA CYS A 171 -6.16 19.11 -8.78
C CYS A 171 -5.79 20.32 -7.90
N ARG A 172 -5.21 20.04 -6.75
CA ARG A 172 -4.49 20.97 -5.89
C ARG A 172 -3.27 20.26 -5.30
N MET A 173 -2.37 20.99 -4.63
CA MET A 173 -1.38 20.33 -3.78
C MET A 173 -2.07 19.75 -2.55
N ALA A 174 -1.74 18.51 -2.21
CA ALA A 174 -2.29 17.83 -1.05
C ALA A 174 -1.90 18.59 0.23
N ASN A 175 -2.90 18.88 1.07
CA ASN A 175 -2.69 19.51 2.37
C ASN A 175 -2.53 18.45 3.47
N ASN A 176 -1.83 18.79 4.54
CA ASN A 176 -1.65 17.93 5.72
C ASN A 176 -0.98 16.58 5.43
N LEU A 177 -0.09 16.53 4.43
CA LEU A 177 0.82 15.40 4.26
C LEU A 177 2.15 15.69 4.96
N TYR A 178 2.70 14.66 5.55
CA TYR A 178 3.96 14.66 6.29
C TYR A 178 4.89 13.61 5.70
N ARG A 179 6.19 13.87 5.78
CA ARG A 179 7.21 12.95 5.31
C ARG A 179 7.26 11.73 6.23
N MET A 180 7.37 10.56 5.64
CA MET A 180 7.66 9.29 6.28
C MET A 180 8.78 8.61 5.51
N GLN A 181 9.65 7.90 6.21
CA GLN A 181 10.68 7.06 5.59
C GLN A 181 10.33 5.60 5.78
N ILE A 182 10.33 4.84 4.69
CA ILE A 182 10.20 3.39 4.73
C ILE A 182 11.58 2.77 4.52
N PRO A 183 12.19 2.18 5.57
CA PRO A 183 13.45 1.47 5.44
C PRO A 183 13.22 0.06 4.92
N PHE A 184 14.17 -0.43 4.12
CA PHE A 184 14.25 -1.81 3.68
C PHE A 184 15.70 -2.29 3.76
N ASN A 185 15.91 -3.46 4.37
CA ASN A 185 17.24 -4.06 4.46
C ASN A 185 17.54 -4.82 3.15
N LEU A 186 18.48 -4.32 2.35
CA LEU A 186 18.85 -4.90 1.06
C LEU A 186 19.44 -6.31 1.18
N SER A 187 19.93 -6.72 2.36
CA SER A 187 20.35 -8.10 2.60
C SER A 187 19.19 -9.09 2.59
N ASN A 188 17.94 -8.61 2.72
CA ASN A 188 16.70 -9.41 2.61
C ASN A 188 16.12 -9.43 1.19
N ALA A 189 16.75 -8.72 0.24
CA ALA A 189 16.29 -8.70 -1.15
C ALA A 189 16.60 -10.02 -1.86
N GLU A 190 15.79 -10.37 -2.85
CA GLU A 190 15.99 -11.60 -3.61
C GLU A 190 17.11 -11.39 -4.64
N PRO A 191 18.16 -12.23 -4.66
CA PRO A 191 19.20 -12.12 -5.69
C PRO A 191 18.65 -12.54 -7.06
N VAL A 192 18.95 -11.76 -8.10
CA VAL A 192 18.53 -12.01 -9.48
C VAL A 192 19.72 -11.84 -10.42
N ASP A 193 19.88 -12.78 -11.34
CA ASP A 193 21.03 -12.85 -12.25
C ASP A 193 20.82 -12.09 -13.59
N TYR A 194 19.65 -11.49 -13.83
CA TYR A 194 19.36 -10.75 -15.06
C TYR A 194 18.22 -9.72 -14.90
N LEU A 195 18.41 -8.51 -15.44
CA LEU A 195 17.33 -7.52 -15.67
C LEU A 195 16.84 -7.50 -17.12
N THR A 196 17.71 -7.91 -18.03
CA THR A 196 17.49 -7.93 -19.48
C THR A 196 18.19 -9.15 -20.08
N PRO A 197 17.77 -9.62 -21.27
CA PRO A 197 18.47 -10.69 -22.00
C PRO A 197 19.91 -10.34 -22.38
N THR A 198 20.30 -9.06 -22.27
CA THR A 198 21.62 -8.51 -22.61
C THR A 198 22.54 -8.34 -21.40
N ALA A 199 22.05 -8.49 -20.17
CA ALA A 199 22.87 -8.40 -18.97
C ALA A 199 23.99 -9.46 -19.03
N ARG A 200 25.25 -9.03 -18.85
CA ARG A 200 26.38 -9.95 -18.80
C ARG A 200 26.17 -10.95 -17.66
N ARG A 201 26.52 -12.22 -17.89
CA ARG A 201 26.30 -13.38 -16.99
C ARG A 201 26.91 -13.27 -15.58
N GLU A 202 27.54 -12.14 -15.24
CA GLU A 202 28.20 -11.84 -13.97
C GLU A 202 27.64 -10.58 -13.28
N GLU A 203 26.70 -9.85 -13.89
CA GLU A 203 26.10 -8.65 -13.32
C GLU A 203 24.88 -8.99 -12.47
N GLN A 204 25.06 -8.91 -11.16
CA GLN A 204 24.03 -9.33 -10.23
C GLN A 204 23.22 -8.17 -9.71
N HIS A 205 21.96 -8.46 -9.49
CA HIS A 205 20.99 -7.52 -8.99
C HIS A 205 20.31 -8.13 -7.78
N VAL A 206 19.73 -7.26 -6.98
CA VAL A 206 18.76 -7.65 -5.97
C VAL A 206 17.40 -7.08 -6.32
N ALA A 207 16.36 -7.89 -6.17
CA ALA A 207 14.97 -7.54 -6.40
C ALA A 207 14.26 -7.25 -5.07
N ILE A 208 13.55 -6.13 -5.05
CA ILE A 208 12.72 -5.67 -3.95
C ILE A 208 11.28 -5.66 -4.47
N PRO A 209 10.41 -6.54 -3.95
CA PRO A 209 9.00 -6.55 -4.34
C PRO A 209 8.36 -5.20 -4.05
N GLY A 210 7.62 -4.64 -5.01
CA GLY A 210 6.90 -3.38 -4.86
C GLY A 210 5.87 -3.40 -3.73
N THR A 211 5.41 -4.59 -3.33
CA THR A 211 4.54 -4.82 -2.16
C THR A 211 5.17 -4.35 -0.85
N VAL A 212 6.50 -4.28 -0.74
CA VAL A 212 7.22 -3.66 0.40
C VAL A 212 6.77 -2.22 0.62
N TRP A 213 6.43 -1.50 -0.45
CA TRP A 213 5.95 -0.12 -0.42
C TRP A 213 4.46 0.01 -0.76
N GLY A 214 3.71 -1.10 -0.75
CA GLY A 214 2.28 -1.12 -1.09
C GLY A 214 1.96 -1.06 -2.58
N GLY A 215 2.95 -1.21 -3.46
CA GLY A 215 2.78 -1.25 -4.93
C GLY A 215 2.47 0.11 -5.59
N ASN A 216 2.45 1.19 -4.81
CA ASN A 216 2.16 2.54 -5.27
C ASN A 216 3.10 3.53 -4.56
N LEU A 217 3.95 4.19 -5.37
CA LEU A 217 4.96 5.15 -4.97
C LEU A 217 4.63 6.59 -5.41
N ILE A 218 3.39 6.91 -5.83
CA ILE A 218 3.00 8.28 -6.22
C ILE A 218 3.34 9.29 -5.11
N THR A 219 3.12 8.91 -3.86
CA THR A 219 3.40 9.77 -2.69
C THR A 219 4.89 9.95 -2.41
N ALA A 220 5.77 9.26 -3.13
CA ALA A 220 7.20 9.50 -3.12
C ALA A 220 7.60 10.75 -3.93
N TYR A 221 6.72 11.28 -4.78
CA TYR A 221 7.05 12.36 -5.70
C TYR A 221 7.57 13.62 -4.98
N GLY A 222 8.77 14.06 -5.37
CA GLY A 222 9.50 15.15 -4.74
C GLY A 222 10.23 14.79 -3.43
N GLY A 223 10.13 13.55 -2.96
CA GLY A 223 10.96 12.97 -1.91
C GLY A 223 12.27 12.39 -2.45
N TYR A 224 13.02 11.70 -1.58
CA TYR A 224 14.27 11.04 -1.96
C TYR A 224 14.24 9.55 -1.67
N LEU A 225 14.88 8.79 -2.56
CA LEU A 225 15.24 7.40 -2.38
C LEU A 225 16.74 7.32 -2.09
N ARG A 226 17.12 6.75 -0.96
CA ARG A 226 18.52 6.66 -0.51
C ARG A 226 18.94 5.21 -0.39
N LEU A 227 20.13 4.89 -0.89
CA LEU A 227 20.69 3.54 -0.81
C LEU A 227 22.22 3.56 -0.80
N PRO A 228 22.86 2.56 -0.19
CA PRO A 228 24.27 2.28 -0.41
C PRO A 228 24.50 1.85 -1.86
N VAL A 229 25.54 2.40 -2.50
CA VAL A 229 25.95 2.07 -3.87
C VAL A 229 27.05 1.01 -3.84
N THR A 230 26.93 0.00 -4.69
CA THR A 230 27.95 -1.04 -4.80
C THR A 230 28.99 -0.73 -5.89
N ASN A 231 30.11 -1.46 -5.86
CA ASN A 231 31.17 -1.32 -6.86
C ASN A 231 30.69 -1.62 -8.29
N GLU A 232 29.67 -2.46 -8.45
CA GLU A 232 29.07 -2.79 -9.74
C GLU A 232 28.52 -1.53 -10.44
N CYS A 233 27.88 -0.62 -9.70
CA CYS A 233 27.40 0.65 -10.25
C CYS A 233 28.54 1.59 -10.68
N TYR A 234 29.70 1.49 -10.05
CA TYR A 234 30.89 2.30 -10.38
C TYR A 234 31.66 1.75 -11.58
N ARG A 235 31.72 0.43 -11.73
CA ARG A 235 32.45 -0.25 -12.81
C ARG A 235 31.87 0.08 -14.19
N ASP A 236 30.55 0.14 -14.28
CA ASP A 236 29.86 0.48 -15.52
C ASP A 236 28.72 1.47 -15.27
N ARG A 237 29.02 2.76 -15.38
CA ARG A 237 28.04 3.84 -15.26
C ARG A 237 27.15 4.02 -16.51
N SER A 238 27.42 3.27 -17.58
CA SER A 238 26.58 3.31 -18.78
C SER A 238 25.28 2.52 -18.62
N GLU A 239 25.22 1.67 -17.59
CA GLU A 239 24.06 0.87 -17.20
C GLU A 239 23.37 1.46 -15.95
N PRO A 240 22.05 1.23 -15.75
CA PRO A 240 21.34 1.77 -14.61
C PRO A 240 21.82 1.12 -13.31
N CYS A 241 22.00 1.93 -12.26
CA CYS A 241 22.29 1.42 -10.91
C CYS A 241 21.02 0.92 -10.21
N MET A 242 19.88 1.51 -10.55
CA MET A 242 18.57 1.13 -10.04
C MET A 242 17.55 1.14 -11.16
N VAL A 243 16.64 0.16 -11.16
CA VAL A 243 15.53 0.06 -12.11
C VAL A 243 14.22 -0.11 -11.35
N LEU A 244 13.21 0.68 -11.68
CA LEU A 244 11.85 0.51 -11.20
C LEU A 244 10.99 -0.03 -12.35
N VAL A 245 10.30 -1.13 -12.13
CA VAL A 245 9.44 -1.80 -13.12
C VAL A 245 8.01 -1.81 -12.60
N ASP A 246 7.07 -1.37 -13.44
CA ASP A 246 5.66 -1.47 -13.16
C ASP A 246 5.05 -2.81 -13.61
N LYS A 247 3.84 -3.10 -13.14
CA LYS A 247 3.10 -4.33 -13.47
C LYS A 247 2.71 -4.48 -14.95
N TYR A 248 2.92 -3.46 -15.76
CA TYR A 248 2.66 -3.45 -17.20
C TYR A 248 3.95 -3.65 -18.01
N GLY A 249 5.08 -3.83 -17.34
CA GLY A 249 6.39 -4.04 -17.94
C GLY A 249 7.12 -2.75 -18.32
N GLN A 250 6.59 -1.56 -17.98
CA GLN A 250 7.30 -0.31 -18.20
C GLN A 250 8.37 -0.13 -17.13
N ALA A 251 9.58 0.21 -17.56
CA ALA A 251 10.74 0.30 -16.68
C ALA A 251 11.43 1.67 -16.78
N ILE A 252 11.84 2.21 -15.64
CA ILE A 252 12.65 3.44 -15.55
C ILE A 252 13.94 3.17 -14.79
N GLY A 253 15.05 3.70 -15.28
CA GLY A 253 16.39 3.50 -14.73
C GLY A 253 17.00 4.78 -14.17
N TYR A 254 17.65 4.66 -13.02
CA TYR A 254 18.54 5.67 -12.48
C TYR A 254 19.99 5.33 -12.85
N TYR A 255 20.68 6.28 -13.46
CA TYR A 255 22.08 6.14 -13.84
C TYR A 255 22.97 6.93 -12.89
N LEU A 256 24.06 6.31 -12.44
CA LEU A 256 24.96 6.95 -11.49
C LEU A 256 25.67 8.14 -12.14
N SER A 257 25.60 9.31 -11.49
CA SER A 257 26.28 10.51 -12.00
C SER A 257 27.79 10.29 -12.12
N PRO A 258 28.45 10.80 -13.19
CA PRO A 258 29.91 10.74 -13.30
C PRO A 258 30.65 11.40 -12.14
N LEU A 259 30.02 12.36 -11.48
CA LEU A 259 30.57 13.13 -10.36
C LEU A 259 30.31 12.48 -8.99
N HIS A 260 29.48 11.45 -8.91
CA HIS A 260 29.17 10.80 -7.65
C HIS A 260 30.28 9.82 -7.26
N ASP A 261 30.87 9.98 -6.07
CA ASP A 261 31.99 9.19 -5.55
C ASP A 261 31.75 8.65 -4.11
N GLN A 262 30.54 8.85 -3.57
CA GLN A 262 30.18 8.47 -2.21
C GLN A 262 29.57 7.08 -2.14
N ARG A 263 29.66 6.44 -0.96
CA ARG A 263 29.02 5.13 -0.76
C ARG A 263 27.50 5.21 -0.66
N GLU A 264 26.95 6.37 -0.32
CA GLU A 264 25.50 6.58 -0.21
C GLU A 264 25.00 7.44 -1.36
N LEU A 265 23.98 6.95 -2.04
CA LEU A 265 23.27 7.65 -3.10
C LEU A 265 21.95 8.20 -2.56
N SER A 266 21.59 9.41 -2.97
CA SER A 266 20.30 10.03 -2.70
C SER A 266 19.68 10.49 -4.02
N VAL A 267 18.69 9.75 -4.50
CA VAL A 267 17.98 9.98 -5.76
C VAL A 267 16.72 10.79 -5.49
N LEU A 268 16.55 11.91 -6.20
CA LEU A 268 15.31 12.67 -6.17
C LEU A 268 14.21 11.90 -6.94
N MET A 269 13.05 11.75 -6.33
CA MET A 269 11.88 11.11 -6.95
C MET A 269 11.13 12.11 -7.84
N LYS A 270 11.80 12.52 -8.93
CA LYS A 270 11.25 13.34 -10.02
C LYS A 270 11.75 12.81 -11.35
N GLU A 271 10.93 12.95 -12.38
CA GLU A 271 11.19 12.48 -13.74
C GLU A 271 12.58 12.88 -14.28
N ALA A 272 13.06 14.09 -13.95
CA ALA A 272 14.38 14.57 -14.35
C ALA A 272 15.57 13.74 -13.84
N SER A 273 15.38 12.92 -12.80
CA SER A 273 16.43 12.04 -12.26
C SER A 273 16.47 10.65 -12.90
N TRP A 274 15.46 10.29 -13.68
CA TRP A 274 15.27 8.92 -14.20
C TRP A 274 15.19 8.93 -15.72
N ARG A 275 15.38 7.76 -16.33
CA ARG A 275 15.26 7.58 -17.79
C ARG A 275 14.35 6.41 -18.10
N LEU A 276 13.55 6.52 -19.15
CA LEU A 276 12.76 5.41 -19.65
C LEU A 276 13.68 4.32 -20.23
N LEU A 277 13.45 3.07 -19.84
CA LEU A 277 14.13 1.91 -20.40
C LEU A 277 13.24 1.27 -21.47
N LYS A 278 13.88 0.74 -22.53
CA LYS A 278 13.16 0.00 -23.57
C LYS A 278 12.70 -1.35 -23.02
N THR A 279 11.50 -1.78 -23.40
CA THR A 279 10.99 -3.10 -23.03
C THR A 279 11.75 -4.19 -23.81
N PRO A 280 11.98 -5.38 -23.19
CA PRO A 280 12.56 -6.51 -23.91
C PRO A 280 11.66 -6.92 -25.08
N GLY A 281 12.13 -6.76 -26.32
CA GLY A 281 11.38 -7.11 -27.53
C GLY A 281 11.14 -5.97 -28.51
N GLU A 282 11.43 -4.72 -28.14
CA GLU A 282 11.54 -3.63 -29.12
C GLU A 282 12.83 -3.83 -29.95
N SER A 283 12.70 -3.87 -31.28
CA SER A 283 13.82 -4.18 -32.18
C SER A 283 14.98 -3.18 -32.00
N GLU A 284 16.20 -3.69 -31.80
CA GLU A 284 17.45 -2.92 -31.75
C GLU A 284 17.76 -2.21 -33.08
N SER A 285 17.05 -2.54 -34.16
CA SER A 285 17.31 -2.09 -35.52
C SER A 285 16.83 -0.67 -35.86
N GLU A 286 16.03 -0.05 -35.00
CA GLU A 286 15.62 1.35 -35.15
C GLU A 286 16.20 2.16 -33.97
N PRO A 287 17.02 3.20 -34.22
CA PRO A 287 17.40 4.15 -33.18
C PRO A 287 16.15 4.92 -32.77
N SER A 288 15.37 4.35 -31.85
CA SER A 288 14.21 5.03 -31.31
C SER A 288 14.67 6.36 -30.69
N PRO A 289 14.12 7.51 -31.10
CA PRO A 289 14.44 8.81 -30.51
C PRO A 289 14.09 8.92 -29.02
N ARG A 290 13.48 7.88 -28.43
CA ARG A 290 13.06 7.78 -27.03
C ARG A 290 14.22 7.56 -26.04
N THR A 291 15.37 7.03 -26.47
CA THR A 291 16.51 6.79 -25.58
C THR A 291 17.25 8.06 -25.15
N THR A 292 17.01 9.18 -25.83
CA THR A 292 17.50 10.53 -25.51
C THR A 292 16.41 11.46 -25.01
N GLN A 293 15.15 11.01 -24.96
CA GLN A 293 14.02 11.83 -24.54
C GLN A 293 13.97 11.88 -23.01
N GLN A 294 13.92 13.08 -22.46
CA GLN A 294 13.70 13.29 -21.02
C GLN A 294 12.40 12.59 -20.63
N LEU A 295 12.45 11.78 -19.58
CA LEU A 295 11.26 11.13 -19.03
C LEU A 295 10.27 12.22 -18.62
N ASP A 296 9.05 12.15 -19.15
CA ASP A 296 8.01 13.09 -18.80
C ASP A 296 7.35 12.72 -17.46
N LYS A 297 6.73 13.70 -16.81
CA LYS A 297 6.09 13.54 -15.51
C LYS A 297 4.97 12.49 -15.54
N PHE A 298 4.18 12.44 -16.62
CA PHE A 298 3.06 11.51 -16.70
C PHE A 298 3.56 10.06 -16.71
N THR A 299 4.53 9.74 -17.55
CA THR A 299 5.15 8.41 -17.66
C THR A 299 5.84 8.03 -16.34
N PHE A 300 6.60 8.95 -15.72
CA PHE A 300 7.23 8.71 -14.42
C PHE A 300 6.18 8.34 -13.35
N MET A 301 5.15 9.17 -13.21
CA MET A 301 4.11 8.97 -12.20
C MET A 301 3.24 7.73 -12.47
N PHE A 302 3.03 7.38 -13.75
CA PHE A 302 2.34 6.16 -14.13
C PHE A 302 3.09 4.91 -13.64
N VAL A 303 4.41 4.84 -13.89
CA VAL A 303 5.25 3.75 -13.38
C VAL A 303 5.20 3.68 -11.85
N LEU A 304 5.35 4.83 -11.18
CA LEU A 304 5.27 4.89 -9.71
C LEU A 304 3.91 4.40 -9.17
N SER A 305 2.81 4.59 -9.90
CA SER A 305 1.47 4.19 -9.45
C SER A 305 1.24 2.68 -9.41
N ASN A 306 2.10 1.90 -10.07
CA ASN A 306 1.89 0.46 -10.29
C ASN A 306 3.19 -0.37 -10.15
N ILE A 307 4.08 0.02 -9.25
CA ILE A 307 5.37 -0.64 -9.05
C ILE A 307 5.19 -2.12 -8.73
N GLU A 308 5.77 -2.97 -9.56
CA GLU A 308 5.84 -4.40 -9.36
C GLU A 308 7.13 -4.77 -8.64
N THR A 309 8.27 -4.30 -9.14
CA THR A 309 9.59 -4.65 -8.60
C THR A 309 10.56 -3.49 -8.77
N ALA A 310 11.39 -3.27 -7.76
CA ALA A 310 12.60 -2.46 -7.88
C ALA A 310 13.83 -3.35 -7.88
N TYR A 311 14.75 -3.07 -8.79
CA TYR A 311 16.02 -3.75 -8.89
C TYR A 311 17.15 -2.80 -8.55
N VAL A 312 18.11 -3.29 -7.77
CA VAL A 312 19.33 -2.57 -7.43
C VAL A 312 20.50 -3.40 -7.88
N ARG A 313 21.41 -2.81 -8.64
CA ARG A 313 22.61 -3.49 -9.14
C ARG A 313 23.61 -3.67 -8.00
N GLY A 314 24.15 -4.88 -7.87
CA GLY A 314 25.11 -5.28 -6.86
C GLY A 314 24.64 -6.40 -5.92
N ARG A 315 25.51 -6.76 -4.97
CA ARG A 315 25.23 -7.70 -3.87
C ARG A 315 25.25 -6.97 -2.53
N TYR A 316 24.32 -7.33 -1.65
CA TYR A 316 24.25 -6.80 -0.29
C TYR A 316 24.39 -7.95 0.71
N GLY A 317 25.53 -8.01 1.40
CA GLY A 317 25.82 -9.00 2.44
C GLY A 317 25.25 -8.61 3.80
N SER A 318 25.44 -9.44 4.82
CA SER A 318 24.92 -9.20 6.18
C SER A 318 25.75 -8.23 7.05
N PHE A 319 26.75 -7.56 6.48
CA PHE A 319 27.63 -6.62 7.20
C PHE A 319 27.28 -5.16 6.83
N GLU A 320 27.58 -4.23 7.76
CA GLU A 320 27.03 -2.86 7.94
C GLU A 320 26.59 -2.03 6.71
N ASN A 321 25.54 -1.22 6.92
CA ASN A 321 24.90 -0.22 6.03
C ASN A 321 24.34 -0.74 4.70
N THR A 322 23.41 -1.70 4.76
CA THR A 322 22.62 -2.20 3.62
C THR A 322 21.18 -1.65 3.59
N VAL A 323 20.90 -0.55 4.27
CA VAL A 323 19.53 -0.02 4.36
C VAL A 323 19.24 0.91 3.19
N LEU A 324 18.20 0.56 2.41
CA LEU A 324 17.53 1.47 1.49
C LEU A 324 16.43 2.21 2.24
N THR A 325 16.26 3.51 1.99
CA THR A 325 15.13 4.28 2.51
C THR A 325 14.44 5.04 1.38
N ILE A 326 13.11 5.12 1.44
CA ILE A 326 12.33 5.95 0.52
C ILE A 326 11.45 6.93 1.31
N ASP A 327 11.50 8.20 0.94
CA ASP A 327 10.59 9.22 1.46
C ASP A 327 9.22 9.05 0.79
N LEU A 328 8.16 8.87 1.60
CA LEU A 328 6.77 8.87 1.20
C LEU A 328 6.01 9.98 1.92
N ALA A 329 4.93 10.46 1.32
CA ALA A 329 3.99 11.37 1.95
C ALA A 329 2.83 10.60 2.60
N THR A 330 2.51 10.94 3.84
CA THR A 330 1.48 10.28 4.64
C THR A 330 0.66 11.29 5.45
N PRO A 331 -0.61 11.02 5.77
CA PRO A 331 -1.37 11.88 6.68
C PRO A 331 -0.86 11.86 8.14
N TYR A 332 0.07 10.95 8.49
CA TYR A 332 0.60 10.81 9.85
C TYR A 332 1.87 11.63 10.06
N ASP A 333 1.84 12.58 11.00
CA ASP A 333 3.02 13.39 11.33
C ASP A 333 4.00 12.63 12.23
N LYS A 334 5.09 12.14 11.63
CA LYS A 334 6.22 11.50 12.32
C LYS A 334 7.36 12.48 12.65
N GLY A 335 7.17 13.79 12.45
CA GLY A 335 8.18 14.81 12.75
C GLY A 335 9.24 15.04 11.67
N LEU A 336 9.09 14.44 10.47
CA LEU A 336 10.03 14.61 9.34
C LEU A 336 9.68 15.78 8.41
N GLY A 337 8.77 16.65 8.85
CA GLY A 337 8.30 17.83 8.14
C GLY A 337 7.13 17.57 7.18
N THR A 338 6.50 18.65 6.73
CA THR A 338 5.37 18.61 5.80
C THR A 338 5.81 18.37 4.36
N VAL A 339 4.98 17.71 3.57
CA VAL A 339 5.15 17.50 2.13
C VAL A 339 4.17 18.38 1.36
N ARG A 340 4.69 19.14 0.37
CA ARG A 340 3.91 20.02 -0.51
C ARG A 340 4.15 19.74 -1.99
N THR A 341 4.75 18.60 -2.32
CA THR A 341 5.07 18.18 -3.70
C THR A 341 4.08 17.17 -4.26
N VAL A 342 3.24 16.57 -3.42
CA VAL A 342 2.23 15.59 -3.83
C VAL A 342 0.93 16.30 -4.16
N GLU A 343 0.35 15.94 -5.30
CA GLU A 343 -0.91 16.48 -5.80
C GLU A 343 -2.09 15.68 -5.25
N GLU A 344 -3.25 16.33 -5.18
CA GLU A 344 -4.54 15.76 -4.79
C GLU A 344 -5.55 16.13 -5.88
N CYS A 345 -6.00 15.13 -6.61
CA CYS A 345 -6.91 15.25 -7.74
C CYS A 345 -8.37 15.21 -7.29
N PHE A 346 -9.21 15.94 -8.02
CA PHE A 346 -10.67 15.88 -7.85
C PHE A 346 -11.21 14.75 -8.72
N CYS A 347 -11.18 13.53 -8.18
CA CYS A 347 -11.56 12.32 -8.93
C CYS A 347 -13.05 12.29 -9.28
N HIS A 348 -13.33 11.83 -10.50
CA HIS A 348 -14.68 11.51 -10.95
C HIS A 348 -15.18 10.25 -10.23
N GLU A 349 -16.49 10.04 -10.28
CA GLU A 349 -17.13 8.86 -9.72
C GLU A 349 -16.45 7.56 -10.23
N GLY A 350 -16.22 6.63 -9.30
CA GLY A 350 -15.58 5.35 -9.59
C GLY A 350 -14.05 5.35 -9.52
N TYR A 351 -13.42 6.49 -9.29
CA TYR A 351 -11.97 6.63 -9.13
C TYR A 351 -11.61 7.11 -7.72
N ALA A 352 -10.52 6.57 -7.17
CA ALA A 352 -10.02 6.90 -5.83
C ALA A 352 -8.49 7.02 -5.82
N GLY A 353 -7.95 7.52 -4.70
CA GLY A 353 -6.52 7.83 -4.54
C GLY A 353 -6.20 9.30 -4.81
N LEU A 354 -5.00 9.74 -4.42
CA LEU A 354 -4.57 11.14 -4.56
C LEU A 354 -4.43 11.55 -6.03
N SER A 355 -4.15 10.60 -6.93
CA SER A 355 -4.00 10.83 -8.36
C SER A 355 -5.06 10.06 -9.18
N CYS A 356 -6.19 9.68 -8.58
CA CYS A 356 -7.24 8.87 -9.22
C CYS A 356 -6.72 7.56 -9.86
N GLU A 357 -5.65 7.02 -9.28
CA GLU A 357 -4.87 5.92 -9.85
C GLU A 357 -5.51 4.54 -9.65
N ARG A 358 -6.49 4.44 -8.74
CA ARG A 358 -7.19 3.20 -8.41
C ARG A 358 -8.70 3.37 -8.59
N CYS A 359 -9.38 2.25 -8.81
CA CYS A 359 -10.83 2.26 -8.81
C CYS A 359 -11.36 2.33 -7.38
N ASP A 360 -12.43 3.09 -7.21
CA ASP A 360 -13.14 3.19 -5.94
C ASP A 360 -13.90 1.89 -5.64
N SER A 361 -14.40 1.78 -4.42
CA SER A 361 -15.21 0.65 -4.01
C SER A 361 -16.40 0.42 -4.93
N GLY A 362 -16.65 -0.84 -5.27
CA GLY A 362 -17.73 -1.19 -6.19
C GLY A 362 -17.40 -0.97 -7.66
N TYR A 363 -16.19 -0.51 -7.99
CA TYR A 363 -15.70 -0.34 -9.36
C TYR A 363 -14.52 -1.27 -9.64
N ARG A 364 -14.35 -1.66 -10.91
CA ARG A 364 -13.21 -2.43 -11.39
C ARG A 364 -12.63 -1.80 -12.64
N ARG A 365 -11.30 -1.90 -12.76
CA ARG A 365 -10.58 -1.42 -13.94
C ARG A 365 -10.89 -2.36 -15.09
N PHE A 366 -11.55 -1.83 -16.11
CA PHE A 366 -11.90 -2.53 -17.32
C PHE A 366 -10.99 -2.05 -18.45
N THR A 367 -10.21 -2.95 -19.03
CA THR A 367 -9.15 -2.65 -20.02
C THR A 367 -9.53 -2.98 -21.45
N GLU A 368 -10.72 -3.52 -21.70
CA GLU A 368 -11.22 -3.80 -23.07
C GLU A 368 -11.89 -2.58 -23.72
N VAL A 369 -11.56 -1.37 -23.28
CA VAL A 369 -12.08 -0.07 -23.77
C VAL A 369 -10.97 0.80 -24.35
N ILE A 370 -11.36 1.92 -24.99
CA ILE A 370 -10.58 2.85 -25.84
C ILE A 370 -9.20 3.29 -25.28
N ASN A 371 -8.92 3.14 -23.98
CA ASN A 371 -7.66 3.55 -23.34
C ASN A 371 -6.87 2.33 -22.84
N SER A 372 -5.58 2.25 -23.17
CA SER A 372 -4.63 1.24 -22.69
C SER A 372 -4.54 1.14 -21.16
N ASN A 373 -4.87 2.24 -20.46
CA ASN A 373 -4.84 2.29 -19.00
C ASN A 373 -6.14 1.77 -18.34
N GLY A 374 -7.17 1.48 -19.14
CA GLY A 374 -8.49 1.05 -18.69
C GLY A 374 -9.31 2.13 -17.98
N VAL A 375 -10.61 1.89 -17.86
CA VAL A 375 -11.59 2.78 -17.22
C VAL A 375 -12.17 2.07 -15.99
N CYS A 376 -12.45 2.81 -14.92
CA CYS A 376 -13.15 2.25 -13.77
C CYS A 376 -14.65 2.17 -14.07
N ILE A 377 -15.18 0.96 -14.13
CA ILE A 377 -16.60 0.67 -14.41
C ILE A 377 -17.21 0.03 -13.16
N SER A 378 -18.46 0.37 -12.85
CA SER A 378 -19.16 -0.23 -11.72
C SER A 378 -19.25 -1.75 -11.89
N ASN A 379 -19.22 -2.51 -10.80
CA ASN A 379 -19.36 -3.96 -10.83
C ASN A 379 -20.71 -4.38 -11.45
N GLN A 380 -21.75 -3.54 -11.31
CA GLN A 380 -23.06 -3.77 -11.91
C GLN A 380 -23.01 -3.63 -13.42
N ASP A 381 -22.40 -2.56 -13.94
CA ASP A 381 -22.28 -2.35 -15.39
C ASP A 381 -21.36 -3.38 -16.03
N LEU A 382 -20.26 -3.72 -15.35
CA LEU A 382 -19.37 -4.79 -15.79
C LEU A 382 -20.12 -6.13 -15.87
N TRP A 383 -20.95 -6.44 -14.87
CA TRP A 383 -21.79 -7.64 -14.90
C TRP A 383 -22.77 -7.63 -16.08
N HIS A 384 -23.49 -6.52 -16.31
CA HIS A 384 -24.41 -6.40 -17.43
C HIS A 384 -23.70 -6.54 -18.78
N PHE A 385 -22.52 -5.93 -18.93
CA PHE A 385 -21.68 -6.04 -20.11
C PHE A 385 -21.25 -7.50 -20.35
N MET A 386 -20.73 -8.17 -19.33
CA MET A 386 -20.30 -9.57 -19.45
C MET A 386 -21.47 -10.50 -19.76
N LYS A 387 -22.63 -10.27 -19.13
CA LYS A 387 -23.87 -11.00 -19.41
C LYS A 387 -24.28 -10.88 -20.88
N GLN A 388 -24.22 -9.67 -21.44
CA GLN A 388 -24.50 -9.42 -22.85
C GLN A 388 -23.45 -10.04 -23.79
N LYS A 389 -22.15 -9.90 -23.45
CA LYS A 389 -21.03 -10.41 -24.25
C LYS A 389 -21.03 -11.95 -24.36
N TYR A 390 -21.35 -12.62 -23.25
CA TYR A 390 -21.32 -14.09 -23.17
C TYR A 390 -22.71 -14.75 -23.24
N ASN A 391 -23.77 -13.96 -23.42
CA ASN A 391 -25.16 -14.43 -23.56
C ASN A 391 -25.62 -15.34 -22.41
N VAL A 392 -25.31 -14.95 -21.17
CA VAL A 392 -25.64 -15.67 -19.92
C VAL A 392 -26.90 -15.12 -19.26
#